data_AF-A1HQ16-F1
#
_entry.id   AF-A1HQ16-F1
#
_cell.length_a   1.000
_cell.length_b   1.000
_cell.length_c   1.000
_cell.angle_alpha   90.00
_cell.angle_beta   90.00
_cell.angle_gamma   90.00
#
_symmetry.space_group_name_H-M   'P 1'
#
loop_
_entity.id
_entity.type
_entity.pdbx_description
1 polymer ?
#
loop_
_entity_poly.entity_id
_entity_poly.type
_entity_poly.pdbx_seq_one_letter_code
_entity_poly.pdbx_strand_id
1 'polypeptide(L)'
;MRTQLRRYLKGQKGSAAILAIVVMLILAVLGAAYVGLGMTETSTAANFRDGIAAQYLAEAGVKRALIELYNNSAWDPGAGGLTEKQGNGSFTVIVRPGETSSQKKVVSTGQVNRARRQVVLDVNLPSNSGNGSVYDYSVFAGSNMVVHNKARVIGAIHSNNGMELKNGSYISGKVEVHGAFTDHGATLGTPPAITNAPEIPFPAFNAADYKQGAQVLPWGRTLSAGNYRGKYYYMGSQLTIDSGWGSIQGDATIFATGDIDIKNGTVIGGDSSAFLIIALGNIDVNNGSILKNVVLISAGGNINLHSDVELTGSAIAKEEIIVHGGGSKATTVTYNKTLMGHFNFPVTGDAQFFQVISYKPFQVKE
;
A
#
# COMPACT_ATOMS: atom_id res chain seq x y z
N MET A 1 82.04 -16.26 64.82
CA MET A 1 81.16 -16.40 63.63
C MET A 1 80.18 -15.23 63.42
N ARG A 2 79.57 -14.64 64.48
CA ARG A 2 78.62 -13.50 64.37
C ARG A 2 79.16 -12.19 63.75
N THR A 3 80.47 -11.96 63.78
CA THR A 3 81.10 -10.71 63.30
C THR A 3 81.37 -10.70 61.79
N GLN A 4 81.49 -11.87 61.16
CA GLN A 4 81.68 -12.03 59.70
C GLN A 4 80.36 -11.77 58.94
N LEU A 5 79.21 -12.20 59.48
CA LEU A 5 77.89 -11.94 58.89
C LEU A 5 77.53 -10.44 58.84
N ARG A 6 77.92 -9.66 59.85
CA ARG A 6 77.66 -8.21 59.89
C ARG A 6 78.45 -7.43 58.84
N ARG A 7 79.62 -7.93 58.39
CA ARG A 7 80.42 -7.27 57.35
C ARG A 7 79.88 -7.56 55.95
N TYR A 8 79.39 -8.78 55.71
CA TYR A 8 78.70 -9.14 54.47
C TYR A 8 77.41 -8.33 54.26
N LEU A 9 76.62 -8.12 55.32
CA LEU A 9 75.40 -7.29 55.24
C LEU A 9 75.69 -5.78 55.11
N LYS A 10 76.88 -5.29 55.51
CA LYS A 10 77.25 -3.86 55.38
C LYS A 10 77.77 -3.51 53.98
N GLY A 11 78.29 -4.49 53.24
CA GLY A 11 78.75 -4.32 51.84
C GLY A 11 77.66 -4.42 50.77
N GLN A 12 76.49 -5.00 51.07
CA GLN A 12 75.39 -5.15 50.10
C GLN A 12 74.37 -4.00 50.08
N LYS A 13 74.59 -2.94 50.86
CA LYS A 13 73.69 -1.77 50.88
C LYS A 13 73.66 -1.01 49.54
N GLY A 14 74.76 -1.03 48.79
CA GLY A 14 74.84 -0.39 47.47
C GLY A 14 74.11 -1.18 46.38
N SER A 15 74.26 -2.52 46.36
CA SER A 15 73.60 -3.37 45.36
C SER A 15 72.08 -3.44 45.54
N ALA A 16 71.59 -3.39 46.78
CA ALA A 16 70.16 -3.32 47.08
C ALA A 16 69.50 -2.04 46.54
N ALA A 17 70.18 -0.89 46.64
CA ALA A 17 69.68 0.37 46.11
C ALA A 17 69.64 0.36 44.57
N ILE A 18 70.68 -0.17 43.92
CA ILE A 18 70.71 -0.33 42.45
C ILE A 18 69.58 -1.26 41.99
N LEU A 19 69.39 -2.40 42.67
CA LEU A 19 68.29 -3.33 42.36
C LEU A 19 66.93 -2.65 42.52
N ALA A 20 66.72 -1.88 43.59
CA ALA A 20 65.47 -1.16 43.80
C ALA A 20 65.21 -0.13 42.69
N ILE A 21 66.23 0.59 42.23
CA ILE A 21 66.10 1.54 41.10
C ILE A 21 65.76 0.81 39.81
N VAL A 22 66.43 -0.30 39.51
CA VAL A 22 66.13 -1.11 38.32
C VAL A 22 64.70 -1.65 38.36
N VAL A 23 64.25 -2.17 39.51
CA VAL A 23 62.88 -2.64 39.71
C VAL A 23 61.87 -1.50 39.57
N MET A 24 62.12 -0.34 40.18
CA MET A 24 61.26 0.83 40.03
C MET A 24 61.19 1.32 38.58
N LEU A 25 62.30 1.28 37.84
CA LEU A 25 62.33 1.67 36.43
C LEU A 25 61.52 0.70 35.56
N ILE A 26 61.62 -0.62 35.82
CA ILE A 26 60.78 -1.63 35.15
C ILE A 26 59.30 -1.40 35.48
N LEU A 27 58.96 -1.17 36.75
CA LEU A 27 57.58 -0.88 37.17
C LEU A 27 57.03 0.40 36.55
N ALA A 28 57.85 1.44 36.39
CA ALA A 28 57.45 2.68 35.74
C ALA A 28 57.15 2.48 34.25
N VAL A 29 57.97 1.70 33.55
CA VAL A 29 57.73 1.34 32.13
C VAL A 29 56.45 0.50 32.00
N LEU A 30 56.24 -0.48 32.88
CA LEU A 30 55.00 -1.27 32.91
C LEU A 30 53.78 -0.39 33.20
N GLY A 31 53.87 0.51 34.18
CA GLY A 31 52.81 1.45 34.51
C GLY A 31 52.43 2.34 33.32
N ALA A 32 53.42 2.89 32.60
CA ALA A 32 53.17 3.67 31.39
C ALA A 32 52.51 2.83 30.27
N ALA A 33 52.93 1.58 30.10
CA ALA A 33 52.32 0.67 29.12
C ALA A 33 50.85 0.37 29.45
N TYR A 34 50.51 0.12 30.71
CA TYR A 34 49.12 -0.12 31.14
C TYR A 34 48.21 1.10 30.94
N VAL A 35 48.72 2.32 31.17
CA VAL A 35 47.96 3.54 30.89
C VAL A 35 47.64 3.65 29.39
N GLY A 36 48.62 3.37 28.52
CA GLY A 36 48.41 3.35 27.07
C GLY A 36 47.37 2.32 26.62
N LEU A 37 47.39 1.13 27.21
CA LEU A 37 46.38 0.09 26.95
C LEU A 37 44.99 0.55 27.39
N GLY A 38 44.84 1.12 28.59
CA GLY A 38 43.55 1.59 29.09
C GLY A 38 42.94 2.72 28.24
N MET A 39 43.76 3.63 27.71
CA MET A 39 43.30 4.66 26.77
C MET A 39 42.81 4.03 25.45
N THR A 40 43.51 2.99 24.97
CA THR A 40 43.15 2.27 23.74
C THR A 40 41.86 1.49 23.89
N GLU A 41 41.65 0.81 25.02
CA GLU A 41 40.41 0.09 25.33
C GLU A 41 39.23 1.06 25.44
N THR A 42 39.41 2.21 26.10
CA THR A 42 38.35 3.22 26.25
C THR A 42 37.94 3.80 24.89
N SER A 43 38.92 4.11 24.03
CA SER A 43 38.66 4.59 22.66
C SER A 43 37.96 3.53 21.81
N THR A 44 38.43 2.29 21.88
CA THR A 44 37.82 1.14 21.17
C THR A 44 36.38 0.91 21.62
N ALA A 45 36.11 0.95 22.93
CA ALA A 45 34.78 0.78 23.50
C ALA A 45 33.83 1.92 23.10
N ALA A 46 34.30 3.17 23.10
CA ALA A 46 33.52 4.32 22.64
C ALA A 46 33.17 4.19 21.14
N ASN A 47 34.15 3.86 20.30
CA ASN A 47 33.94 3.64 18.87
C ASN A 47 32.99 2.46 18.59
N PHE A 48 33.08 1.40 19.39
CA PHE A 48 32.19 0.25 19.27
C PHE A 48 30.74 0.62 19.62
N ARG A 49 30.54 1.30 20.76
CA ARG A 49 29.22 1.78 21.20
C ARG A 49 28.60 2.73 20.18
N ASP A 50 29.36 3.73 19.73
CA ASP A 50 28.89 4.72 18.76
C ASP A 50 28.62 4.04 17.40
N GLY A 51 29.41 3.02 17.04
CA GLY A 51 29.20 2.19 15.87
C GLY A 51 27.90 1.38 15.90
N ILE A 52 27.53 0.82 17.05
CA ILE A 52 26.24 0.15 17.24
C ILE A 52 25.09 1.15 17.14
N ALA A 53 25.22 2.32 17.79
CA ALA A 53 24.19 3.35 17.74
C ALA A 53 23.96 3.88 16.30
N ALA A 54 25.03 4.09 15.54
CA ALA A 54 24.95 4.47 14.13
C ALA A 54 24.28 3.39 13.27
N GLN A 55 24.48 2.11 13.57
CA GLN A 55 23.80 1.00 12.89
C GLN A 55 22.29 1.04 13.12
N TYR A 56 21.86 1.21 14.37
CA TYR A 56 20.43 1.31 14.69
C TYR A 56 19.76 2.52 14.03
N LEU A 57 20.45 3.66 13.95
CA LEU A 57 19.94 4.83 13.23
C LEU A 57 19.79 4.56 11.73
N ALA A 58 20.75 3.86 11.11
CA ALA A 58 20.64 3.47 9.70
C ALA A 58 19.42 2.53 9.48
N GLU A 59 19.21 1.56 10.37
CA GLU A 59 18.04 0.68 10.30
C GLU A 59 16.72 1.41 10.51
N ALA A 60 16.67 2.39 11.43
CA ALA A 60 15.52 3.25 11.63
C ALA A 60 15.19 4.06 10.37
N GLY A 61 16.21 4.63 9.72
CA GLY A 61 16.04 5.36 8.47
C GLY A 61 15.52 4.47 7.34
N VAL A 62 16.04 3.24 7.19
CA VAL A 62 15.47 2.27 6.24
C VAL A 62 14.00 1.99 6.56
N LYS A 63 13.65 1.66 7.81
CA LYS A 63 12.26 1.38 8.21
C LYS A 63 11.32 2.55 7.91
N ARG A 64 11.76 3.78 8.18
CA ARG A 64 11.04 5.01 7.84
C ARG A 64 10.78 5.09 6.34
N ALA A 65 11.81 4.86 5.54
CA ALA A 65 11.70 4.84 4.08
C ALA A 65 10.72 3.78 3.57
N LEU A 66 10.68 2.58 4.18
CA LEU A 66 9.73 1.55 3.78
C LEU A 66 8.30 1.97 4.06
N ILE A 67 8.03 2.63 5.18
CA ILE A 67 6.70 3.15 5.51
C ILE A 67 6.27 4.20 4.48
N GLU A 68 7.16 5.12 4.13
CA GLU A 68 6.87 6.14 3.12
C GLU A 68 6.64 5.53 1.73
N LEU A 69 7.49 4.58 1.32
CA LEU A 69 7.35 3.85 0.05
C LEU A 69 6.11 2.95 0.00
N TYR A 70 5.69 2.40 1.15
CA TYR A 70 4.47 1.62 1.27
C TYR A 70 3.23 2.51 1.10
N ASN A 71 3.24 3.70 1.70
CA ASN A 71 2.13 4.66 1.58
C ASN A 71 2.09 5.35 0.22
N ASN A 72 3.25 5.60 -0.39
CA ASN A 72 3.40 6.24 -1.69
C ASN A 72 4.60 5.64 -2.44
N SER A 73 4.33 4.78 -3.42
CA SER A 73 5.36 4.13 -4.24
C SER A 73 6.23 5.09 -5.07
N ALA A 74 5.74 6.32 -5.29
CA ALA A 74 6.46 7.40 -5.97
C ALA A 74 7.20 8.33 -5.00
N TRP A 75 7.23 8.03 -3.69
CA TRP A 75 7.95 8.82 -2.72
C TRP A 75 9.45 8.89 -3.06
N ASP A 76 9.96 10.12 -3.10
CA ASP A 76 11.37 10.43 -3.30
C ASP A 76 11.77 11.48 -2.26
N PRO A 77 12.77 11.20 -1.39
CA PRO A 77 13.28 12.18 -0.45
C PRO A 77 14.09 13.33 -1.12
N GLY A 78 14.24 13.32 -2.45
CA GLY A 78 14.92 14.33 -3.24
C GLY A 78 16.43 14.13 -3.31
N ALA A 79 17.11 14.95 -4.11
CA ALA A 79 18.53 14.78 -4.43
C ALA A 79 19.48 14.79 -3.22
N GLY A 80 19.10 15.45 -2.12
CA GLY A 80 19.85 15.49 -0.86
C GLY A 80 19.51 14.36 0.12
N GLY A 81 18.47 13.59 -0.15
CA GLY A 81 17.92 12.61 0.79
C GLY A 81 17.19 13.24 1.98
N LEU A 82 16.52 12.39 2.75
CA LEU A 82 15.81 12.77 3.97
C LEU A 82 16.77 12.60 5.14
N THR A 83 17.11 13.69 5.82
CA THR A 83 17.93 13.65 7.03
C THR A 83 17.11 13.98 8.26
N GLU A 84 17.07 13.06 9.22
CA GLU A 84 16.39 13.27 10.50
C GLU A 84 17.38 13.07 11.66
N LYS A 85 17.22 13.88 12.70
CA LYS A 85 17.97 13.75 13.95
C LYS A 85 17.17 12.93 14.94
N GLN A 86 17.83 11.98 15.59
CA GLN A 86 17.22 11.15 16.63
C GLN A 86 18.21 10.96 17.78
N GLY A 87 17.91 11.58 18.92
CA GLY A 87 18.83 11.65 20.06
C GLY A 87 20.15 12.32 19.68
N ASN A 88 21.27 11.64 19.97
CA ASN A 88 22.63 12.15 19.77
C ASN A 88 23.20 11.84 18.36
N GLY A 89 22.35 11.40 17.43
CA GLY A 89 22.77 11.10 16.06
C GLY A 89 21.73 11.50 15.03
N SER A 90 22.02 11.15 13.79
CA SER A 90 21.13 11.36 12.66
C SER A 90 21.21 10.20 11.69
N PHE A 91 20.18 10.04 10.87
CA PHE A 91 20.25 9.21 9.68
C PHE A 91 19.92 10.02 8.44
N THR A 92 20.50 9.64 7.31
CA THR A 92 20.18 10.18 5.99
C THR A 92 19.73 9.05 5.09
N VAL A 93 18.53 9.16 4.51
CA VAL A 93 17.94 8.18 3.57
C VAL A 93 18.00 8.73 2.16
N ILE A 94 18.48 7.92 1.23
CA ILE A 94 18.45 8.17 -0.21
C ILE A 94 17.72 7.00 -0.86
N VAL A 95 16.77 7.29 -1.74
CA VAL A 95 16.09 6.28 -2.57
C VAL A 95 16.58 6.44 -4.01
N ARG A 96 16.93 5.33 -4.65
CA ARG A 96 17.35 5.28 -6.06
C ARG A 96 16.50 4.27 -6.82
N PRO A 97 16.32 4.44 -8.14
CA PRO A 97 15.75 3.38 -8.98
C PRO A 97 16.61 2.11 -8.90
N GLY A 98 15.97 0.94 -8.90
CA GLY A 98 16.60 -0.37 -8.99
C GLY A 98 16.82 -0.82 -10.43
N GLU A 99 17.02 -2.12 -10.65
CA GLU A 99 17.25 -2.70 -11.99
C GLU A 99 15.98 -2.74 -12.84
N THR A 100 14.82 -2.85 -12.20
CA THR A 100 13.49 -2.83 -12.82
C THR A 100 12.67 -1.61 -12.35
N SER A 101 11.59 -1.28 -13.08
CA SER A 101 10.71 -0.15 -12.74
C SER A 101 9.97 -0.31 -11.41
N SER A 102 9.75 -1.56 -10.96
CA SER A 102 9.14 -1.91 -9.67
C SER A 102 10.16 -2.05 -8.52
N GLN A 103 11.45 -1.93 -8.82
CA GLN A 103 12.51 -2.00 -7.81
C GLN A 103 12.98 -0.61 -7.38
N LYS A 104 13.17 -0.46 -6.07
CA LYS A 104 13.88 0.68 -5.48
C LYS A 104 15.05 0.19 -4.65
N LYS A 105 16.12 0.98 -4.66
CA LYS A 105 17.28 0.80 -3.79
C LYS A 105 17.26 1.88 -2.72
N VAL A 106 17.02 1.47 -1.49
CA VAL A 106 17.02 2.36 -0.32
C VAL A 106 18.39 2.28 0.34
N VAL A 107 19.04 3.43 0.49
CA VAL A 107 20.32 3.57 1.18
C VAL A 107 20.11 4.47 2.39
N SER A 108 20.22 3.92 3.59
CA SER A 108 20.22 4.73 4.81
C SER A 108 21.60 4.74 5.46
N THR A 109 22.02 5.92 5.88
CA THR A 109 23.30 6.10 6.56
C THR A 109 23.09 6.74 7.91
N GLY A 110 23.33 5.99 8.98
CA GLY A 110 23.29 6.47 10.35
C GLY A 110 24.64 7.00 10.80
N GLN A 111 24.62 8.09 11.58
CA GLN A 111 25.78 8.77 12.10
C GLN A 111 25.60 9.11 13.58
N VAL A 112 26.57 8.73 14.39
CA VAL A 112 26.70 9.12 15.80
C VAL A 112 28.15 9.53 16.03
N ASN A 113 28.39 10.78 16.41
CA ASN A 113 29.73 11.35 16.52
C ASN A 113 30.54 11.12 15.23
N ARG A 114 31.65 10.36 15.33
CA ARG A 114 32.52 9.96 14.21
C ARG A 114 32.16 8.59 13.62
N ALA A 115 31.26 7.85 14.24
CA ALA A 115 30.86 6.54 13.75
C ALA A 115 29.77 6.68 12.67
N ARG A 116 29.99 6.04 11.52
CA ARG A 116 29.05 6.01 10.40
C ARG A 116 28.77 4.57 9.98
N ARG A 117 27.50 4.23 9.77
CA ARG A 117 27.06 2.91 9.30
C ARG A 117 26.05 3.07 8.19
N GLN A 118 26.09 2.18 7.22
CA GLN A 118 25.20 2.20 6.09
C GLN A 118 24.46 0.88 5.97
N VAL A 119 23.17 0.99 5.70
CA VAL A 119 22.29 -0.12 5.36
C VAL A 119 21.78 0.11 3.95
N VAL A 120 21.98 -0.88 3.10
CA VAL A 120 21.44 -0.88 1.74
C VAL A 120 20.39 -1.98 1.65
N LEU A 121 19.23 -1.59 1.15
CA LEU A 121 18.09 -2.44 0.95
C LEU A 121 17.63 -2.36 -0.50
N ASP A 122 17.52 -3.51 -1.16
CA ASP A 122 16.85 -3.62 -2.46
C ASP A 122 15.42 -4.09 -2.19
N VAL A 123 14.42 -3.32 -2.63
CA VAL A 123 13.01 -3.61 -2.41
C VAL A 123 12.25 -3.73 -3.71
N ASN A 124 11.42 -4.76 -3.82
CA ASN A 124 10.32 -4.77 -4.77
C ASN A 124 9.16 -4.03 -4.12
N LEU A 125 8.75 -2.92 -4.74
CA LEU A 125 7.48 -2.32 -4.39
C LEU A 125 6.37 -3.24 -4.92
N PRO A 126 5.25 -3.40 -4.19
CA PRO A 126 4.03 -3.87 -4.83
C PRO A 126 3.88 -3.04 -6.10
N SER A 127 3.64 -3.69 -7.23
CA SER A 127 3.25 -2.94 -8.40
C SER A 127 1.90 -2.29 -8.08
N ASN A 128 1.93 -1.08 -7.54
CA ASN A 128 1.11 -0.03 -8.10
C ASN A 128 1.69 0.14 -9.50
N SER A 129 1.35 -0.80 -10.39
CA SER A 129 1.66 -0.68 -11.79
C SER A 129 1.27 0.75 -12.15
N GLY A 130 2.15 1.48 -12.82
CA GLY A 130 1.81 2.78 -13.40
C GLY A 130 0.58 2.74 -14.33
N ASN A 131 -0.06 1.58 -14.47
CA ASN A 131 -1.31 1.28 -15.13
C ASN A 131 -2.56 1.62 -14.28
N GLY A 132 -2.43 2.17 -13.08
CA GLY A 132 -3.59 2.50 -12.22
C GLY A 132 -4.22 1.27 -11.57
N SER A 133 -5.14 1.49 -10.63
CA SER A 133 -5.95 0.45 -10.00
C SER A 133 -7.34 0.41 -10.62
N VAL A 134 -8.01 -0.75 -10.63
CA VAL A 134 -9.43 -0.85 -11.04
C VAL A 134 -10.33 0.11 -10.25
N TYR A 135 -9.92 0.46 -9.02
CA TYR A 135 -10.65 1.37 -8.12
C TYR A 135 -10.46 2.86 -8.44
N ASP A 136 -9.57 3.23 -9.36
CA ASP A 136 -9.38 4.64 -9.77
C ASP A 136 -10.45 5.11 -10.76
N TYR A 137 -11.27 4.19 -11.27
CA TYR A 137 -12.24 4.43 -12.32
C TYR A 137 -13.67 4.43 -11.77
N SER A 138 -14.51 5.24 -12.42
CA SER A 138 -15.96 5.25 -12.20
C SER A 138 -16.64 4.02 -12.75
N VAL A 139 -16.14 3.52 -13.88
CA VAL A 139 -16.57 2.30 -14.54
C VAL A 139 -15.32 1.58 -15.04
N PHE A 140 -15.13 0.34 -14.61
CA PHE A 140 -14.02 -0.52 -15.04
C PHE A 140 -14.56 -1.85 -15.57
N ALA A 141 -14.15 -2.23 -16.79
CA ALA A 141 -14.45 -3.54 -17.36
C ALA A 141 -13.15 -4.32 -17.62
N GLY A 142 -13.05 -5.52 -17.06
CA GLY A 142 -11.92 -6.42 -17.32
C GLY A 142 -12.00 -7.11 -18.68
N SER A 143 -13.15 -7.05 -19.36
CA SER A 143 -13.33 -7.44 -20.76
C SER A 143 -13.87 -6.24 -21.56
N ASN A 144 -15.09 -6.30 -22.10
CA ASN A 144 -15.67 -5.25 -22.93
C ASN A 144 -16.48 -4.22 -22.14
N MET A 145 -16.61 -3.01 -22.69
CA MET A 145 -17.49 -1.98 -22.16
C MET A 145 -18.41 -1.42 -23.23
N VAL A 146 -19.71 -1.31 -22.93
CA VAL A 146 -20.69 -0.66 -23.80
C VAL A 146 -21.43 0.43 -23.03
N VAL A 147 -21.34 1.67 -23.50
CA VAL A 147 -22.06 2.81 -22.90
C VAL A 147 -22.94 3.46 -23.96
N HIS A 148 -24.26 3.41 -23.75
CA HIS A 148 -25.18 3.86 -24.79
C HIS A 148 -26.48 4.49 -24.31
N ASN A 149 -27.28 4.94 -25.28
CA ASN A 149 -28.61 5.52 -25.10
C ASN A 149 -28.62 6.71 -24.14
N LYS A 150 -27.74 7.70 -24.38
CA LYS A 150 -27.59 8.90 -23.55
C LYS A 150 -27.16 8.63 -22.10
N ALA A 151 -26.57 7.47 -21.80
CA ALA A 151 -25.92 7.22 -20.51
C ALA A 151 -24.85 8.27 -20.22
N ARG A 152 -24.70 8.64 -18.94
CA ARG A 152 -23.76 9.65 -18.46
C ARG A 152 -22.81 9.03 -17.45
N VAL A 153 -21.52 9.13 -17.68
CA VAL A 153 -20.49 8.69 -16.73
C VAL A 153 -19.65 9.89 -16.32
N ILE A 154 -19.73 10.26 -15.05
CA ILE A 154 -19.02 11.38 -14.45
C ILE A 154 -17.79 10.84 -13.72
N GLY A 155 -16.73 10.60 -14.47
CA GLY A 155 -15.47 10.04 -13.98
C GLY A 155 -14.67 9.36 -15.09
N ALA A 156 -13.50 8.84 -14.73
CA ALA A 156 -12.67 8.08 -15.67
C ALA A 156 -13.27 6.69 -15.92
N ILE A 157 -13.07 6.14 -17.12
CA ILE A 157 -13.48 4.78 -17.48
C ILE A 157 -12.31 4.01 -18.10
N HIS A 158 -12.29 2.70 -17.89
CA HIS A 158 -11.28 1.81 -18.45
C HIS A 158 -11.87 0.48 -18.92
N SER A 159 -11.42 0.00 -20.08
CA SER A 159 -11.72 -1.34 -20.59
C SER A 159 -10.44 -2.08 -20.97
N ASN A 160 -10.23 -3.27 -20.41
CA ASN A 160 -9.09 -4.14 -20.75
C ASN A 160 -9.24 -4.81 -22.13
N ASN A 161 -10.40 -4.71 -22.79
CA ASN A 161 -10.57 -5.21 -24.15
C ASN A 161 -11.25 -4.15 -25.03
N GLY A 162 -12.46 -4.39 -25.55
CA GLY A 162 -13.17 -3.45 -26.41
C GLY A 162 -13.96 -2.40 -25.64
N MET A 163 -14.18 -1.25 -26.26
CA MET A 163 -15.11 -0.23 -25.78
C MET A 163 -15.95 0.34 -26.92
N GLU A 164 -17.27 0.33 -26.73
CA GLU A 164 -18.24 0.92 -27.66
C GLU A 164 -19.06 2.01 -26.96
N LEU A 165 -18.95 3.24 -27.45
CA LEU A 165 -19.71 4.39 -26.98
C LEU A 165 -20.69 4.82 -28.09
N LYS A 166 -22.00 4.82 -27.84
CA LYS A 166 -22.99 5.13 -28.89
C LYS A 166 -24.21 5.89 -28.41
N ASN A 167 -24.97 6.44 -29.36
CA ASN A 167 -26.29 7.05 -29.12
C ASN A 167 -26.26 8.20 -28.10
N GLY A 168 -25.31 9.13 -28.24
CA GLY A 168 -25.26 10.35 -27.44
C GLY A 168 -24.85 10.17 -25.99
N SER A 169 -24.10 9.11 -25.66
CA SER A 169 -23.53 8.92 -24.32
C SER A 169 -22.53 10.04 -23.99
N TYR A 170 -22.31 10.30 -22.69
CA TYR A 170 -21.44 11.37 -22.21
C TYR A 170 -20.49 10.86 -21.14
N ILE A 171 -19.19 11.05 -21.34
CA ILE A 171 -18.14 10.68 -20.37
C ILE A 171 -17.36 11.93 -19.99
N SER A 172 -17.34 12.33 -18.72
CA SER A 172 -16.65 13.56 -18.31
C SER A 172 -15.17 13.39 -18.05
N GLY A 173 -14.71 12.17 -17.73
CA GLY A 173 -13.33 11.88 -17.36
C GLY A 173 -12.51 11.24 -18.47
N LYS A 174 -11.31 10.82 -18.11
CA LYS A 174 -10.36 10.12 -18.98
C LYS A 174 -10.99 8.80 -19.48
N VAL A 175 -10.87 8.54 -20.77
CA VAL A 175 -11.31 7.28 -21.40
C VAL A 175 -10.08 6.47 -21.79
N GLU A 176 -9.97 5.26 -21.26
CA GLU A 176 -8.85 4.34 -21.56
C GLU A 176 -9.38 3.00 -22.05
N VAL A 177 -8.73 2.47 -23.07
CA VAL A 177 -9.11 1.18 -23.66
C VAL A 177 -7.88 0.48 -24.18
N HIS A 178 -7.71 -0.78 -23.81
CA HIS A 178 -6.61 -1.61 -24.29
C HIS A 178 -6.83 -2.04 -25.74
N GLY A 179 -8.02 -2.56 -26.05
CA GLY A 179 -8.39 -3.08 -27.36
C GLY A 179 -9.10 -2.07 -28.26
N ALA A 180 -10.09 -2.56 -29.00
CA ALA A 180 -10.79 -1.77 -30.01
C ALA A 180 -11.67 -0.67 -29.38
N PHE A 181 -11.55 0.55 -29.89
CA PHE A 181 -12.39 1.69 -29.49
C PHE A 181 -13.33 2.09 -30.62
N THR A 182 -14.63 2.10 -30.36
CA THR A 182 -15.65 2.53 -31.32
C THR A 182 -16.51 3.63 -30.71
N ASP A 183 -16.56 4.78 -31.39
CA ASP A 183 -17.39 5.92 -31.01
C ASP A 183 -18.43 6.20 -32.12
N HIS A 184 -19.70 6.11 -31.74
CA HIS A 184 -20.88 6.37 -32.57
C HIS A 184 -21.68 7.57 -32.02
N GLY A 185 -20.99 8.68 -31.77
CA GLY A 185 -21.60 9.96 -31.42
C GLY A 185 -21.71 10.20 -29.90
N ALA A 186 -20.75 9.69 -29.13
CA ALA A 186 -20.57 10.05 -27.74
C ALA A 186 -19.90 11.43 -27.60
N THR A 187 -20.05 12.03 -26.42
CA THR A 187 -19.34 13.24 -26.02
C THR A 187 -18.31 12.89 -24.95
N LEU A 188 -17.03 13.12 -25.24
CA LEU A 188 -15.93 12.79 -24.33
C LEU A 188 -15.35 14.06 -23.70
N GLY A 189 -14.99 13.96 -22.42
CA GLY A 189 -14.24 14.97 -21.70
C GLY A 189 -12.78 15.04 -22.15
N THR A 190 -12.00 15.89 -21.48
CA THR A 190 -10.55 16.00 -21.69
C THR A 190 -9.78 15.19 -20.65
N PRO A 191 -8.68 14.52 -20.98
CA PRO A 191 -8.05 14.41 -22.32
C PRO A 191 -8.80 13.47 -23.27
N PRO A 192 -8.46 13.46 -24.59
CA PRO A 192 -9.01 12.50 -25.55
C PRO A 192 -8.84 11.04 -25.10
N ALA A 193 -9.64 10.14 -25.71
CA ALA A 193 -9.53 8.71 -25.45
C ALA A 193 -8.13 8.18 -25.75
N ILE A 194 -7.58 7.40 -24.81
CA ILE A 194 -6.29 6.73 -24.94
C ILE A 194 -6.57 5.30 -25.37
N THR A 195 -6.18 4.97 -26.60
CA THR A 195 -6.24 3.62 -27.14
C THR A 195 -4.92 2.89 -26.88
N ASN A 196 -4.96 1.56 -26.78
CA ASN A 196 -3.83 0.73 -26.34
C ASN A 196 -3.34 1.07 -24.92
N ALA A 197 -4.26 1.45 -24.03
CA ALA A 197 -3.94 1.59 -22.62
C ALA A 197 -3.43 0.24 -22.07
N PRO A 198 -2.49 0.22 -21.11
CA PRO A 198 -2.07 -1.04 -20.50
C PRO A 198 -3.23 -1.75 -19.80
N GLU A 199 -3.28 -3.07 -19.87
CA GLU A 199 -4.24 -3.86 -19.10
C GLU A 199 -4.01 -3.66 -17.60
N ILE A 200 -5.12 -3.59 -16.85
CA ILE A 200 -5.14 -3.52 -15.40
C ILE A 200 -5.57 -4.88 -14.85
N PRO A 201 -4.73 -5.57 -14.07
CA PRO A 201 -5.10 -6.88 -13.53
C PRO A 201 -6.31 -6.75 -12.59
N PHE A 202 -7.29 -7.64 -12.75
CA PHE A 202 -8.45 -7.67 -11.85
C PHE A 202 -8.06 -8.30 -10.49
N PRO A 203 -8.50 -7.73 -9.35
CA PRO A 203 -8.16 -8.29 -8.04
C PRO A 203 -8.92 -9.59 -7.78
N ALA A 204 -8.29 -10.51 -7.04
CA ALA A 204 -8.93 -11.76 -6.64
C ALA A 204 -9.87 -11.53 -5.43
N PHE A 205 -11.09 -12.07 -5.51
CA PHE A 205 -12.06 -12.05 -4.42
C PHE A 205 -12.31 -13.48 -3.93
N ASN A 206 -11.88 -13.79 -2.70
CA ASN A 206 -12.10 -15.09 -2.10
C ASN A 206 -13.33 -15.05 -1.17
N ALA A 207 -14.30 -15.91 -1.42
CA ALA A 207 -15.52 -16.01 -0.61
C ALA A 207 -15.24 -16.30 0.88
N ALA A 208 -14.12 -16.96 1.21
CA ALA A 208 -13.74 -17.24 2.59
C ALA A 208 -13.53 -15.95 3.41
N ASP A 209 -12.93 -14.93 2.80
CA ASP A 209 -12.59 -13.66 3.46
C ASP A 209 -13.85 -12.89 3.88
N TYR A 210 -14.92 -13.03 3.11
CA TYR A 210 -16.21 -12.36 3.34
C TYR A 210 -17.20 -13.22 4.12
N LYS A 211 -16.91 -14.50 4.33
CA LYS A 211 -17.78 -15.40 5.11
C LYS A 211 -17.47 -15.33 6.61
N GLN A 212 -16.21 -15.10 6.97
CA GLN A 212 -15.80 -15.10 8.38
C GLN A 212 -16.34 -13.86 9.12
N GLY A 213 -17.20 -14.09 10.13
CA GLY A 213 -17.79 -13.01 10.91
C GLY A 213 -18.91 -12.24 10.20
N ALA A 214 -19.35 -12.71 9.03
CA ALA A 214 -20.47 -12.12 8.33
C ALA A 214 -21.80 -12.42 9.02
N GLN A 215 -22.70 -11.43 8.97
CA GLN A 215 -24.07 -11.59 9.41
C GLN A 215 -24.86 -12.32 8.32
N VAL A 216 -25.74 -13.23 8.76
CA VAL A 216 -26.69 -13.90 7.87
C VAL A 216 -27.80 -12.90 7.53
N LEU A 217 -28.19 -12.87 6.25
CA LEU A 217 -29.30 -12.02 5.82
C LEU A 217 -30.62 -12.44 6.51
N PRO A 218 -31.37 -11.50 7.10
CA PRO A 218 -32.53 -11.82 7.92
C PRO A 218 -33.70 -12.48 7.18
N TRP A 219 -33.81 -12.30 5.85
CA TRP A 219 -34.98 -12.72 5.05
C TRP A 219 -34.64 -13.73 3.93
N GLY A 220 -33.66 -14.60 4.16
CA GLY A 220 -33.25 -15.58 3.15
C GLY A 220 -32.53 -14.89 1.98
N ARG A 221 -33.01 -15.07 0.75
CA ARG A 221 -32.35 -14.60 -0.48
C ARG A 221 -32.65 -13.16 -0.88
N THR A 222 -33.44 -12.42 -0.09
CA THR A 222 -33.79 -11.03 -0.40
C THR A 222 -33.28 -10.08 0.68
N LEU A 223 -32.56 -9.04 0.29
CA LEU A 223 -32.23 -7.90 1.14
C LEU A 223 -33.26 -6.81 0.91
N SER A 224 -34.03 -6.48 1.96
CA SER A 224 -35.13 -5.52 1.89
C SER A 224 -34.81 -4.19 2.58
N ALA A 225 -35.69 -3.20 2.46
CA ALA A 225 -35.55 -1.92 3.17
C ALA A 225 -35.23 -2.09 4.66
N GLY A 226 -34.31 -1.27 5.17
CA GLY A 226 -33.78 -1.39 6.52
C GLY A 226 -32.46 -0.64 6.71
N ASN A 227 -31.96 -0.65 7.95
CA ASN A 227 -30.68 -0.05 8.31
C ASN A 227 -29.66 -1.16 8.58
N TYR A 228 -28.73 -1.34 7.66
CA TYR A 228 -27.71 -2.37 7.68
C TYR A 228 -26.41 -1.76 8.20
N ARG A 229 -26.05 -2.13 9.43
CA ARG A 229 -24.81 -1.71 10.08
C ARG A 229 -24.03 -2.95 10.46
N GLY A 230 -22.87 -3.13 9.84
CA GLY A 230 -22.05 -4.31 10.08
C GLY A 230 -21.06 -4.50 8.95
N LYS A 231 -19.88 -5.03 9.27
CA LYS A 231 -18.79 -5.10 8.28
C LYS A 231 -19.16 -5.96 7.07
N TYR A 232 -19.79 -7.12 7.27
CA TYR A 232 -20.05 -8.09 6.20
C TYR A 232 -21.43 -8.76 6.34
N TYR A 233 -22.14 -8.85 5.22
CA TYR A 233 -23.32 -9.69 5.00
C TYR A 233 -22.99 -10.67 3.89
N TYR A 234 -23.21 -11.96 4.13
CA TYR A 234 -22.78 -13.03 3.21
C TYR A 234 -23.96 -13.86 2.72
N MET A 235 -24.02 -14.08 1.40
CA MET A 235 -24.95 -14.98 0.74
C MET A 235 -24.19 -16.00 -0.10
N GLY A 236 -24.34 -17.29 0.25
CA GLY A 236 -23.70 -18.40 -0.47
C GLY A 236 -24.41 -18.80 -1.78
N SER A 237 -25.23 -17.91 -2.35
CA SER A 237 -25.96 -18.13 -3.60
C SER A 237 -26.32 -16.79 -4.25
N GLN A 238 -27.25 -16.81 -5.21
CA GLN A 238 -27.89 -15.60 -5.73
C GLN A 238 -28.57 -14.79 -4.62
N LEU A 239 -28.54 -13.47 -4.75
CA LEU A 239 -29.16 -12.49 -3.87
C LEU A 239 -30.04 -11.54 -4.68
N THR A 240 -31.24 -11.26 -4.18
CA THR A 240 -32.10 -10.19 -4.68
C THR A 240 -32.04 -9.01 -3.71
N ILE A 241 -31.92 -7.79 -4.22
CA ILE A 241 -32.02 -6.57 -3.41
C ILE A 241 -33.25 -5.79 -3.86
N ASP A 242 -34.17 -5.54 -2.93
CA ASP A 242 -35.45 -4.89 -3.21
C ASP A 242 -35.90 -4.05 -2.01
N SER A 243 -35.78 -2.73 -2.11
CA SER A 243 -36.22 -1.82 -1.05
C SER A 243 -37.74 -1.66 -0.98
N GLY A 244 -38.50 -2.18 -1.95
CA GLY A 244 -39.91 -1.87 -2.12
C GLY A 244 -40.15 -0.36 -2.10
N TRP A 245 -41.05 0.09 -1.21
CA TRP A 245 -41.36 1.51 -1.02
C TRP A 245 -40.40 2.27 -0.08
N GLY A 246 -39.43 1.57 0.49
CA GLY A 246 -38.48 2.12 1.48
C GLY A 246 -37.10 2.41 0.89
N SER A 247 -36.10 2.45 1.78
CA SER A 247 -34.69 2.54 1.40
C SER A 247 -33.84 1.60 2.25
N ILE A 248 -32.73 1.15 1.68
CA ILE A 248 -31.69 0.38 2.35
C ILE A 248 -30.61 1.37 2.76
N GLN A 249 -30.39 1.58 4.05
CA GLN A 249 -29.45 2.57 4.57
C GLN A 249 -28.38 1.94 5.44
N GLY A 250 -27.28 2.64 5.70
CA GLY A 250 -26.24 2.23 6.64
C GLY A 250 -24.87 2.07 5.99
N ASP A 251 -24.03 1.26 6.63
CA ASP A 251 -22.64 1.03 6.24
C ASP A 251 -22.35 -0.46 6.30
N ALA A 252 -22.18 -1.08 5.13
CA ALA A 252 -22.10 -2.52 5.00
C ALA A 252 -21.39 -2.99 3.72
N THR A 253 -20.66 -4.11 3.85
CA THR A 253 -20.26 -4.93 2.69
C THR A 253 -21.25 -6.07 2.50
N ILE A 254 -21.82 -6.20 1.32
CA ILE A 254 -22.71 -7.28 0.91
C ILE A 254 -21.95 -8.15 -0.08
N PHE A 255 -21.82 -9.44 0.21
CA PHE A 255 -21.11 -10.40 -0.63
C PHE A 255 -22.01 -11.57 -1.01
N ALA A 256 -22.13 -11.84 -2.32
CA ALA A 256 -22.84 -13.00 -2.85
C ALA A 256 -21.91 -13.87 -3.70
N THR A 257 -21.95 -15.20 -3.51
CA THR A 257 -21.20 -16.12 -4.39
C THR A 257 -21.90 -16.40 -5.73
N GLY A 258 -23.16 -15.98 -5.87
CA GLY A 258 -23.89 -16.03 -7.14
C GLY A 258 -24.16 -14.64 -7.68
N ASP A 259 -25.20 -14.53 -8.51
CA ASP A 259 -25.64 -13.26 -9.10
C ASP A 259 -26.32 -12.36 -8.05
N ILE A 260 -26.27 -11.06 -8.29
CA ILE A 260 -27.03 -10.06 -7.53
C ILE A 260 -27.99 -9.35 -8.47
N ASP A 261 -29.28 -9.45 -8.16
CA ASP A 261 -30.36 -8.79 -8.90
C ASP A 261 -30.97 -7.67 -8.06
N ILE A 262 -30.68 -6.42 -8.43
CA ILE A 262 -31.22 -5.22 -7.78
C ILE A 262 -32.50 -4.81 -8.51
N LYS A 263 -33.65 -4.94 -7.85
CA LYS A 263 -34.98 -4.78 -8.46
C LYS A 263 -35.29 -3.34 -8.88
N ASN A 264 -36.28 -3.20 -9.77
CA ASN A 264 -36.72 -1.89 -10.27
C ASN A 264 -37.03 -0.93 -9.11
N GLY A 265 -36.58 0.31 -9.24
CA GLY A 265 -36.88 1.37 -8.26
C GLY A 265 -36.20 1.18 -6.91
N THR A 266 -35.22 0.26 -6.78
CA THR A 266 -34.55 0.02 -5.51
C THR A 266 -33.72 1.23 -5.09
N VAL A 267 -33.84 1.64 -3.83
CA VAL A 267 -33.07 2.74 -3.24
C VAL A 267 -32.09 2.20 -2.21
N ILE A 268 -30.79 2.35 -2.49
CA ILE A 268 -29.68 1.96 -1.62
C ILE A 268 -28.86 3.20 -1.26
N GLY A 269 -28.56 3.34 0.02
CA GLY A 269 -27.69 4.35 0.59
C GLY A 269 -28.34 5.71 0.86
N GLY A 270 -27.49 6.74 0.87
CA GLY A 270 -27.79 8.09 1.34
C GLY A 270 -26.50 8.81 1.76
N ASP A 271 -26.60 10.08 2.15
CA ASP A 271 -25.42 10.95 2.35
C ASP A 271 -24.46 10.46 3.45
N SER A 272 -24.94 9.69 4.41
CA SER A 272 -24.13 9.08 5.49
C SER A 272 -24.04 7.56 5.39
N SER A 273 -24.34 6.99 4.22
CA SER A 273 -24.24 5.55 3.96
C SER A 273 -23.03 5.23 3.10
N ALA A 274 -22.51 4.01 3.22
CA ALA A 274 -21.46 3.47 2.37
C ALA A 274 -21.72 1.98 2.14
N PHE A 275 -21.94 1.58 0.89
CA PHE A 275 -22.16 0.17 0.56
C PHE A 275 -21.09 -0.34 -0.41
N LEU A 276 -20.56 -1.52 -0.09
CA LEU A 276 -19.74 -2.31 -0.99
C LEU A 276 -20.52 -3.56 -1.35
N ILE A 277 -20.91 -3.73 -2.60
CA ILE A 277 -21.71 -4.86 -3.08
C ILE A 277 -20.84 -5.68 -4.03
N ILE A 278 -20.57 -6.93 -3.65
CA ILE A 278 -19.69 -7.84 -4.37
C ILE A 278 -20.45 -9.09 -4.77
N ALA A 279 -20.42 -9.42 -6.05
CA ALA A 279 -20.92 -10.69 -6.59
C ALA A 279 -19.77 -11.49 -7.20
N LEU A 280 -19.72 -12.81 -7.02
CA LEU A 280 -18.88 -13.67 -7.86
C LEU A 280 -19.57 -14.01 -9.19
N GLY A 281 -20.89 -13.83 -9.28
CA GLY A 281 -21.66 -13.88 -10.53
C GLY A 281 -21.87 -12.50 -11.12
N ASN A 282 -22.96 -12.32 -11.85
CA ASN A 282 -23.36 -11.04 -12.46
C ASN A 282 -24.00 -10.09 -11.45
N ILE A 283 -23.99 -8.79 -11.76
CA ILE A 283 -24.83 -7.80 -11.08
C ILE A 283 -25.74 -7.12 -12.09
N ASP A 284 -27.04 -7.30 -11.93
CA ASP A 284 -28.07 -6.65 -12.74
C ASP A 284 -28.75 -5.56 -11.91
N VAL A 285 -28.63 -4.31 -12.34
CA VAL A 285 -29.26 -3.15 -11.70
C VAL A 285 -30.43 -2.67 -12.55
N ASN A 286 -31.63 -3.06 -12.15
CA ASN A 286 -32.84 -2.80 -12.92
C ASN A 286 -33.27 -1.33 -12.88
N ASN A 287 -34.27 -1.01 -13.70
CA ASN A 287 -34.62 0.35 -14.06
C ASN A 287 -35.02 1.23 -12.87
N GLY A 288 -34.66 2.52 -12.94
CA GLY A 288 -35.08 3.51 -11.95
C GLY A 288 -34.45 3.36 -10.56
N SER A 289 -33.44 2.51 -10.41
CA SER A 289 -32.76 2.30 -9.12
C SER A 289 -31.86 3.47 -8.77
N ILE A 290 -31.79 3.83 -7.48
CA ILE A 290 -30.97 4.91 -6.95
C ILE A 290 -29.99 4.33 -5.94
N LEU A 291 -28.71 4.38 -6.26
CA LEU A 291 -27.60 3.80 -5.51
C LEU A 291 -26.64 4.91 -5.09
N LYS A 292 -26.82 5.44 -3.88
CA LYS A 292 -26.01 6.54 -3.34
C LYS A 292 -24.91 6.02 -2.44
N ASN A 293 -23.67 6.38 -2.75
CA ASN A 293 -22.47 5.90 -2.07
C ASN A 293 -22.34 4.37 -2.10
N VAL A 294 -22.45 3.81 -3.31
CA VAL A 294 -22.39 2.36 -3.54
C VAL A 294 -21.26 2.01 -4.50
N VAL A 295 -20.46 1.00 -4.14
CA VAL A 295 -19.48 0.37 -5.03
C VAL A 295 -20.01 -0.99 -5.44
N LEU A 296 -20.14 -1.22 -6.74
CA LEU A 296 -20.55 -2.50 -7.31
C LEU A 296 -19.31 -3.22 -7.85
N ILE A 297 -19.09 -4.45 -7.43
CA ILE A 297 -18.01 -5.31 -7.92
C ILE A 297 -18.55 -6.66 -8.37
N SER A 298 -18.49 -6.91 -9.67
CA SER A 298 -18.75 -8.23 -10.25
C SER A 298 -17.42 -8.95 -10.47
N ALA A 299 -17.01 -9.77 -9.51
CA ALA A 299 -15.70 -10.39 -9.45
C ALA A 299 -15.55 -11.65 -10.33
N GLY A 300 -16.64 -12.13 -10.91
CA GLY A 300 -16.61 -13.27 -11.83
C GLY A 300 -17.58 -13.17 -13.01
N GLY A 301 -18.26 -12.03 -13.18
CA GLY A 301 -19.23 -11.84 -14.24
C GLY A 301 -19.34 -10.39 -14.72
N ASN A 302 -20.52 -10.08 -15.24
CA ASN A 302 -20.84 -8.80 -15.85
C ASN A 302 -21.51 -7.84 -14.85
N ILE A 303 -21.57 -6.55 -15.21
CA ILE A 303 -22.50 -5.58 -14.60
C ILE A 303 -23.38 -4.98 -15.69
N ASN A 304 -24.69 -5.09 -15.53
CA ASN A 304 -25.68 -4.44 -16.39
C ASN A 304 -26.41 -3.34 -15.61
N LEU A 305 -26.19 -2.08 -16.00
CA LEU A 305 -26.95 -0.95 -15.48
C LEU A 305 -28.06 -0.61 -16.47
N HIS A 306 -29.31 -0.94 -16.13
CA HIS A 306 -30.47 -0.68 -16.96
C HIS A 306 -30.85 0.81 -16.99
N SER A 307 -32.01 1.13 -17.58
CA SER A 307 -32.43 2.51 -17.84
C SER A 307 -32.74 3.27 -16.55
N ASP A 308 -32.48 4.57 -16.55
CA ASP A 308 -32.81 5.48 -15.44
C ASP A 308 -32.14 5.11 -14.10
N VAL A 309 -31.01 4.40 -14.12
CA VAL A 309 -30.24 4.08 -12.91
C VAL A 309 -29.36 5.26 -12.50
N GLU A 310 -29.37 5.63 -11.22
CA GLU A 310 -28.48 6.65 -10.65
C GLU A 310 -27.51 5.98 -9.68
N LEU A 311 -26.24 5.87 -10.06
CA LEU A 311 -25.17 5.32 -9.23
C LEU A 311 -24.19 6.44 -8.85
N THR A 312 -24.07 6.74 -7.56
CA THR A 312 -22.98 7.56 -7.01
C THR A 312 -22.00 6.65 -6.30
N GLY A 313 -20.82 6.42 -6.91
CA GLY A 313 -19.81 5.48 -6.43
C GLY A 313 -18.99 4.92 -7.60
N SER A 314 -18.92 3.60 -7.77
CA SER A 314 -18.22 2.98 -8.91
C SER A 314 -18.84 1.64 -9.29
N ALA A 315 -18.70 1.24 -10.56
CA ALA A 315 -19.06 -0.08 -11.08
C ALA A 315 -17.83 -0.76 -11.69
N ILE A 316 -17.46 -1.92 -11.17
CA ILE A 316 -16.23 -2.64 -11.53
C ILE A 316 -16.58 -4.09 -11.86
N ALA A 317 -16.34 -4.54 -13.08
CA ALA A 317 -16.63 -5.91 -13.49
C ALA A 317 -15.37 -6.60 -14.02
N LYS A 318 -15.23 -7.88 -13.69
CA LYS A 318 -14.16 -8.71 -14.23
C LYS A 318 -14.38 -8.97 -15.72
N GLU A 319 -15.63 -9.15 -16.13
CA GLU A 319 -16.00 -9.38 -17.52
C GLU A 319 -16.52 -8.07 -18.14
N GLU A 320 -17.78 -8.04 -18.60
CA GLU A 320 -18.36 -6.92 -19.33
C GLU A 320 -19.10 -5.93 -18.42
N ILE A 321 -19.04 -4.64 -18.77
CA ILE A 321 -20.00 -3.64 -18.25
C ILE A 321 -20.83 -3.06 -19.37
N ILE A 322 -22.15 -3.08 -19.16
CA ILE A 322 -23.10 -2.38 -20.02
C ILE A 322 -23.82 -1.30 -19.22
N VAL A 323 -23.72 -0.06 -19.70
CA VAL A 323 -24.44 1.09 -19.16
C VAL A 323 -25.50 1.54 -20.17
N HIS A 324 -26.74 1.16 -19.89
CA HIS A 324 -27.90 1.48 -20.72
C HIS A 324 -28.56 2.76 -20.20
N GLY A 325 -28.46 3.87 -20.93
CA GLY A 325 -29.30 5.03 -20.63
C GLY A 325 -30.77 4.81 -21.03
N GLY A 326 -31.66 5.60 -20.43
CA GLY A 326 -33.09 5.56 -20.71
C GLY A 326 -33.55 6.56 -21.76
N GLY A 327 -34.81 6.40 -22.21
CA GLY A 327 -35.43 7.32 -23.16
C GLY A 327 -35.79 8.67 -22.53
N SER A 328 -36.23 8.67 -21.27
CA SER A 328 -36.72 9.86 -20.55
C SER A 328 -35.74 10.40 -19.51
N LYS A 329 -34.94 9.55 -18.86
CA LYS A 329 -33.83 9.96 -17.99
C LYS A 329 -32.56 9.22 -18.40
N ALA A 330 -31.41 9.84 -18.14
CA ALA A 330 -30.13 9.20 -18.38
C ALA A 330 -29.76 8.31 -17.20
N THR A 331 -29.28 7.10 -17.48
CA THR A 331 -28.53 6.34 -16.48
C THR A 331 -27.23 7.07 -16.22
N THR A 332 -26.97 7.39 -14.95
CA THR A 332 -25.85 8.22 -14.52
C THR A 332 -24.97 7.47 -13.53
N VAL A 333 -23.68 7.34 -13.84
CA VAL A 333 -22.66 6.84 -12.91
C VAL A 333 -21.75 7.99 -12.53
N THR A 334 -21.73 8.39 -11.26
CA THR A 334 -20.91 9.50 -10.74
C THR A 334 -19.84 8.96 -9.81
N TYR A 335 -18.58 9.21 -10.13
CA TYR A 335 -17.47 8.72 -9.33
C TYR A 335 -17.42 9.37 -7.96
N ASN A 336 -17.32 8.56 -6.91
CA ASN A 336 -17.05 9.04 -5.56
C ASN A 336 -15.70 8.51 -5.07
N LYS A 337 -14.65 9.33 -5.23
CA LYS A 337 -13.29 8.98 -4.79
C LYS A 337 -13.17 8.82 -3.28
N THR A 338 -13.88 9.64 -2.50
CA THR A 338 -13.86 9.56 -1.04
C THR A 338 -14.43 8.23 -0.56
N LEU A 339 -15.46 7.72 -1.24
CA LEU A 339 -16.03 6.40 -0.96
C LEU A 339 -15.03 5.27 -1.20
N MET A 340 -14.19 5.35 -2.23
CA MET A 340 -13.16 4.32 -2.47
C MET A 340 -12.18 4.22 -1.31
N GLY A 341 -11.84 5.34 -0.65
CA GLY A 341 -11.01 5.35 0.55
C GLY A 341 -11.69 4.80 1.81
N HIS A 342 -13.00 4.54 1.77
CA HIS A 342 -13.76 4.01 2.90
C HIS A 342 -13.62 2.49 3.05
N PHE A 343 -13.33 1.77 1.96
CA PHE A 343 -13.26 0.31 1.93
C PHE A 343 -11.83 -0.21 1.84
N ASN A 344 -11.60 -1.35 2.48
CA ASN A 344 -10.36 -2.11 2.32
C ASN A 344 -10.51 -3.06 1.14
N PHE A 345 -10.03 -2.65 -0.03
CA PHE A 345 -10.10 -3.46 -1.23
C PHE A 345 -8.94 -4.47 -1.33
N PRO A 346 -9.18 -5.64 -1.97
CA PRO A 346 -8.09 -6.52 -2.35
C PRO A 346 -7.20 -5.83 -3.40
N VAL A 347 -5.89 -5.99 -3.25
CA VAL A 347 -4.91 -5.48 -4.22
C VAL A 347 -4.91 -6.32 -5.49
N THR A 348 -4.65 -5.67 -6.62
CA THR A 348 -4.63 -6.28 -7.96
C THR A 348 -3.32 -7.06 -8.18
N GLY A 349 -3.42 -8.31 -8.67
CA GLY A 349 -2.28 -9.19 -8.96
C GLY A 349 -1.95 -10.17 -7.83
N ASP A 350 -1.20 -11.23 -8.16
CA ASP A 350 -0.54 -12.08 -7.16
C ASP A 350 0.13 -11.14 -6.16
N ALA A 351 -0.13 -11.34 -4.87
CA ALA A 351 0.36 -10.47 -3.81
C ALA A 351 1.87 -10.24 -3.95
N GLN A 352 2.26 -9.16 -4.63
CA GLN A 352 3.62 -8.64 -4.62
C GLN A 352 3.72 -7.95 -3.29
N PHE A 353 3.91 -8.77 -2.24
CA PHE A 353 4.22 -8.25 -0.92
C PHE A 353 5.42 -7.32 -1.07
N PHE A 354 5.46 -6.27 -0.25
CA PHE A 354 6.66 -5.48 -0.10
C PHE A 354 7.80 -6.43 0.29
N GLN A 355 8.66 -6.75 -0.68
CA GLN A 355 9.66 -7.81 -0.52
C GLN A 355 11.03 -7.17 -0.45
N VAL A 356 11.69 -7.40 0.69
CA VAL A 356 13.12 -7.15 0.83
C VAL A 356 13.86 -8.22 0.05
N ILE A 357 14.52 -7.82 -1.03
CA ILE A 357 15.29 -8.71 -1.90
C ILE A 357 16.67 -8.97 -1.30
N SER A 358 17.27 -7.94 -0.70
CA SER A 358 18.63 -8.00 -0.16
C SER A 358 18.81 -6.97 0.95
N TYR A 359 19.48 -7.37 2.03
CA TYR A 359 19.87 -6.55 3.16
C TYR A 359 21.38 -6.62 3.35
N LYS A 360 22.08 -5.49 3.16
CA LYS A 360 23.54 -5.42 3.27
C LYS A 360 23.93 -4.32 4.26
N PRO A 361 24.26 -4.67 5.52
CA PRO A 361 24.86 -3.74 6.46
C PRO A 361 26.37 -3.66 6.18
N PHE A 362 26.92 -2.46 6.06
CA PHE A 362 28.38 -2.28 5.96
C PHE A 362 28.85 -0.99 6.63
N GLN A 363 30.15 -0.97 6.88
CA GLN A 363 30.82 0.21 7.40
C GLN A 363 31.27 1.06 6.24
N VAL A 364 30.93 2.34 6.28
CA VAL A 364 31.42 3.29 5.29
C VAL A 364 32.89 3.51 5.59
N LYS A 365 33.78 3.02 4.73
CA LYS A 365 35.19 3.44 4.73
C LYS A 365 35.23 4.86 4.18
N GLU A 366 35.85 5.77 4.92
CA GLU A 366 36.18 7.12 4.43
C GLU A 366 37.19 7.06 3.30
#